data_AF-A0A1G8EVN4-F1
#
_entry.id   AF-A0A1G8EVN4-F1
#
_cell.length_a   1.000
_cell.length_b   1.000
_cell.length_c   1.000
_cell.angle_alpha   90.00
_cell.angle_beta   90.00
_cell.angle_gamma   90.00
#
_symmetry.space_group_name_H-M   'P 1'
#
loop_
_entity.id
_entity.type
_entity.pdbx_description
1 polymer ?
#
loop_
_entity_poly.entity_id
_entity_poly.type
_entity_poly.pdbx_seq_one_letter_code
_entity_poly.pdbx_strand_id
1 'polypeptide(L)' 'MAKPDNRKDNVRKLQEMIQNTIGNIEAAEETMSNTHLTEEQRQQIREKDERRRASIEGMRNEIQDEARAQENRYE' A
#
# COMPACT_ATOMS: atom_id res chain seq x y z
N MET A 1 -10.27 14.86 20.61
CA MET A 1 -8.80 14.76 20.80
C MET A 1 -8.33 13.42 20.25
N ALA A 2 -7.68 13.40 19.09
CA ALA A 2 -6.99 12.18 18.62
C ALA A 2 -5.78 11.95 19.54
N LYS A 3 -5.75 10.80 20.24
CA LYS A 3 -4.66 10.45 21.15
C LYS A 3 -3.34 10.36 20.36
N PRO A 4 -2.24 10.98 20.85
CA PRO A 4 -0.95 10.95 20.17
C PRO A 4 -0.46 9.52 19.90
N ASP A 5 -0.74 8.58 20.80
CA ASP A 5 -0.30 7.18 20.67
C ASP A 5 -0.89 6.46 19.45
N ASN A 6 -2.12 6.80 19.04
CA ASN A 6 -2.76 6.15 17.89
C ASN A 6 -2.06 6.48 16.56
N ARG A 7 -1.38 7.62 16.47
CA ARG A 7 -0.76 8.06 15.19
C ARG A 7 0.49 7.27 14.86
N LYS A 8 1.32 6.95 15.87
CA LYS A 8 2.49 6.07 15.68
C LYS A 8 2.04 4.67 15.26
N ASP A 9 0.96 4.17 15.86
CA ASP A 9 0.36 2.90 15.47
C ASP A 9 -0.20 2.95 14.05
N ASN A 10 -0.82 4.06 13.62
CA ASN A 10 -1.31 4.25 12.25
C ASN A 10 -0.16 4.19 11.22
N VAL A 11 0.93 4.92 11.45
CA VAL A 11 2.10 4.91 10.55
C VAL A 11 2.67 3.49 10.42
N ARG A 12 2.84 2.79 11.53
CA ARG A 12 3.35 1.40 11.53
C ARG A 12 2.42 0.46 10.75
N LYS A 13 1.11 0.55 10.96
CA LYS A 13 0.11 -0.26 10.24
C LYS A 13 0.12 0.05 8.74
N LEU A 14 0.17 1.33 8.37
CA LEU A 14 0.25 1.74 6.96
C LEU A 14 1.51 1.21 6.29
N GLN A 15 2.67 1.26 6.96
CA GLN A 15 3.91 0.67 6.46
C GLN A 15 3.80 -0.85 6.26
N GLU A 16 3.21 -1.57 7.22
CA GLU A 16 2.97 -3.01 7.10
C GLU A 16 2.03 -3.34 5.93
N MET A 17 0.93 -2.60 5.77
CA MET A 17 0.01 -2.76 4.65
C MET A 17 0.67 -2.47 3.30
N ILE A 18 1.53 -1.46 3.22
CA ILE A 18 2.31 -1.16 2.01
C ILE A 18 3.21 -2.35 1.66
N GLN A 19 3.98 -2.88 2.61
CA GLN A 19 4.88 -4.01 2.36
C GLN A 19 4.11 -5.26 1.92
N ASN A 20 3.00 -5.58 2.59
CA ASN A 20 2.12 -6.68 2.19
C ASN A 20 1.55 -6.48 0.78
N THR A 21 1.19 -5.24 0.43
CA THR A 21 0.65 -4.92 -0.90
C THR A 21 1.72 -5.02 -1.99
N ILE A 22 2.95 -4.61 -1.70
CA ILE A 22 4.10 -4.78 -2.61
C ILE A 22 4.36 -6.27 -2.84
N GLY A 23 4.43 -7.10 -1.79
CA GLY A 23 4.60 -8.55 -1.95
C GLY A 23 3.48 -9.20 -2.75
N ASN A 24 2.24 -8.70 -2.62
CA ASN A 24 1.11 -9.16 -3.43
C ASN A 24 1.21 -8.78 -4.91
N ILE A 25 1.86 -7.66 -5.24
CA ILE A 25 2.15 -7.26 -6.62
C ILE A 25 3.28 -8.16 -7.17
N GLU A 26 4.36 -8.36 -6.42
CA GLU A 26 5.47 -9.21 -6.85
C GLU A 26 5.02 -10.66 -7.10
N ALA A 27 4.21 -11.24 -6.21
CA ALA A 27 3.63 -12.57 -6.39
C ALA A 27 2.67 -12.64 -7.59
N ALA A 28 1.96 -11.55 -7.87
CA ALA A 28 1.09 -11.45 -9.04
C ALA A 28 1.90 -11.36 -10.35
N GLU A 29 3.01 -10.62 -10.35
CA GLU A 29 3.96 -10.53 -11.46
C GLU A 29 4.64 -11.89 -11.73
N GLU A 30 5.02 -12.62 -10.68
CA GLU A 30 5.51 -13.99 -10.80
C GLU A 30 4.43 -14.90 -11.42
N THR A 31 3.19 -14.79 -10.95
CA THR A 31 2.06 -15.54 -11.50
C THR A 31 1.87 -15.27 -12.98
N MET A 32 2.00 -14.01 -13.43
CA MET A 32 1.91 -13.64 -14.85
C MET A 32 2.98 -14.32 -15.72
N SER A 33 4.09 -14.80 -15.17
CA SER A 33 5.09 -15.56 -15.94
C SER A 33 4.62 -16.96 -16.31
N ASN A 34 3.52 -17.45 -15.72
CA ASN A 34 2.95 -18.77 -16.01
C ASN A 34 2.32 -18.82 -17.41
N THR A 35 2.83 -19.71 -18.27
CA THR A 35 2.39 -19.89 -19.65
C THR A 35 0.95 -20.42 -19.78
N HIS A 36 0.36 -20.96 -18.71
CA HIS A 36 -1.02 -21.46 -18.70
C HIS A 36 -2.08 -20.35 -18.52
N LEU A 37 -1.67 -19.12 -18.19
CA LEU A 37 -2.59 -18.01 -18.06
C LEU A 37 -3.06 -17.50 -19.42
N THR A 38 -4.38 -17.34 -19.55
CA THR A 38 -4.99 -16.67 -20.70
C THR A 38 -4.68 -15.17 -20.67
N GLU A 39 -4.83 -14.51 -21.83
CA GLU A 39 -4.63 -13.06 -21.91
C GLU A 39 -5.61 -12.29 -21.01
N GLU A 40 -6.85 -12.78 -20.88
CA GLU A 40 -7.84 -12.20 -19.97
C GLU A 40 -7.37 -12.27 -18.51
N GLN A 41 -6.85 -13.43 -18.08
CA GLN A 41 -6.34 -13.58 -16.71
C GLN A 41 -5.14 -12.66 -16.45
N ARG A 42 -4.22 -12.54 -17.44
CA ARG A 42 -3.09 -11.60 -17.37
C ARG A 42 -3.58 -10.17 -17.24
N GLN A 43 -4.60 -9.78 -18.01
CA GLN A 43 -5.17 -8.44 -17.97
C GLN A 43 -5.83 -8.15 -16.60
N GLN A 44 -6.59 -9.09 -16.06
CA GLN A 44 -7.19 -8.96 -14.72
C GLN A 44 -6.13 -8.79 -13.63
N ILE A 45 -5.01 -9.52 -13.74
CA ILE A 45 -3.88 -9.36 -12.82
C ILE A 45 -3.29 -7.95 -12.91
N ARG A 46 -3.00 -7.47 -14.13
CA ARG A 46 -2.47 -6.11 -14.37
C ARG A 46 -3.39 -5.02 -13.80
N GLU A 47 -4.69 -5.09 -14.07
CA GLU A 47 -5.65 -4.10 -13.54
C GLU A 47 -5.75 -4.13 -12.01
N LYS A 48 -5.55 -5.31 -11.40
CA LYS A 48 -5.51 -5.44 -9.95
C LYS A 48 -4.23 -4.84 -9.38
N ASP A 49 -3.10 -5.03 -10.06
CA ASP A 49 -1.82 -4.43 -9.67
C ASP A 49 -1.83 -2.91 -9.81
N GLU A 50 -2.44 -2.36 -10.86
CA GLU A 50 -2.63 -0.91 -11.01
C GLU A 50 -3.44 -0.34 -9.83
N ARG A 51 -4.53 -0.99 -9.45
CA ARG A 51 -5.33 -0.59 -8.27
C ARG A 51 -4.54 -0.68 -6.97
N ARG A 52 -3.70 -1.71 -6.80
CA ARG A 52 -2.80 -1.85 -5.64
C ARG A 52 -1.76 -0.74 -5.60
N ARG A 53 -1.17 -0.37 -6.75
CA ARG A 53 -0.21 0.74 -6.86
C ARG A 53 -0.86 2.07 -6.45
N ALA A 54 -2.07 2.36 -6.94
CA ALA A 54 -2.82 3.54 -6.53
C ALA A 54 -3.14 3.54 -5.01
N SER A 55 -3.47 2.37 -4.44
CA SER A 55 -3.68 2.23 -3.00
C SER A 55 -2.41 2.50 -2.18
N ILE A 56 -1.25 2.04 -2.66
CA ILE A 56 0.05 2.34 -2.03
C ILE A 56 0.33 3.85 -2.03
N GLU A 57 0.05 4.55 -3.13
CA GLU A 57 0.21 6.01 -3.18
C GLU A 57 -0.68 6.72 -2.15
N GLY A 58 -1.94 6.29 -2.01
CA GLY A 58 -2.83 6.80 -0.96
C GLY A 58 -2.27 6.58 0.44
N MET A 59 -1.79 5.37 0.74
CA MET A 59 -1.18 5.06 2.04
C MET A 59 0.11 5.86 2.30
N ARG A 60 0.92 6.12 1.27
CA ARG A 60 2.13 6.95 1.38
C ARG A 60 1.79 8.41 1.72
N ASN A 61 0.76 8.96 1.09
CA ASN A 61 0.27 10.30 1.40
C ASN A 61 -0.24 10.38 2.85
N GLU A 62 -1.01 9.37 3.30
CA GLU A 62 -1.52 9.32 4.68
C GLU A 62 -0.40 9.22 5.72
N ILE A 63 0.67 8.45 5.45
CA ILE A 63 1.86 8.42 6.30
C ILE A 63 2.51 9.81 6.40
N GLN A 64 2.61 10.54 5.29
CA GLN A 64 3.20 11.88 5.27
C GLN A 64 2.36 12.87 6.10
N ASP A 65 1.03 12.81 5.96
CA ASP A 65 0.12 13.66 6.72
C ASP A 65 0.18 13.35 8.22
N GLU A 66 0.23 12.07 8.61
CA GLU A 66 0.37 11.67 10.01
C GLU A 66 1.72 12.10 10.60
N ALA A 67 2.81 12.02 9.82
CA ALA A 67 4.13 12.51 10.24
C ALA A 67 4.14 14.03 10.47
N ARG A 68 3.59 14.82 9.54
CA ARG A 68 3.44 16.28 9.69
C ARG A 68 2.56 16.64 10.89
N ALA A 69 1.47 15.89 11.08
CA ALA A 69 0.59 16.11 12.21
C ALA A 69 1.24 15.75 13.56
N GLN A 70 2.31 14.93 13.56
CA GLN A 70 3.12 14.65 14.74
C GLN A 70 4.11 15.78 15.04
N GLU A 71 4.72 16.40 14.02
CA GLU A 71 5.62 17.56 14.18
C GLU A 71 4.87 18.79 14.73
N ASN A 72 3.70 19.11 14.19
CA ASN A 72 2.87 20.25 14.65
C ASN A 72 2.28 20.10 16.07
N ARG A 73 2.47 18.96 16.75
CA ARG A 73 2.03 18.78 18.15
C ARG A 73 3.08 19.23 19.17
N TYR A 74 4.28 19.60 18.71
CA TYR A 74 5.39 20.03 19.57
C TYR A 74 5.70 21.53 19.45
N GLU A 75 4.91 22.29 18.70
CA GLU A 75 4.87 23.78 18.73
C GLU A 75 3.73 24.28 19.63
#